data_AF-Q9NPH5-F1
#
_entry.id   AF-Q9NPH5-F1
#
_cell.length_a   1.000
_cell.length_b   1.000
_cell.length_c   1.000
_cell.angle_alpha   90.00
_cell.angle_beta   90.00
_cell.angle_gamma   90.00
#
_symmetry.space_group_name_H-M   'P 1'
#
loop_
_entity.id
_entity.type
_entity.pdbx_description
1 polymer ?
#
loop_
_entity_poly.entity_id
_entity_poly.type
_entity_poly.pdbx_seq_one_letter_code
_entity_poly.pdbx_strand_id
1 'polypeptide(L)'
;MAVSWRSWLANEGVKHLCLFIWLSMNVLLFWKTFLLYNQGPEYHYLHQMLGLGLCLSRASASVLNLNCSLILLPMCRTLLAYLRGSQKVPSRRTRRLLDKSRTFHITCGVTICIFSGVHVAAHLVNALNFSVNYSEDFVELNAARYRDEDPRKLLFTTVPGLTGVCMVVVLFLMITASTYAIRVSNYDIFWYTHNLFFVFYMLLTLHVSGGLLKYQTNLDTHPPGCISLNRTSSQNISLPEYFSEHFHEPFPEGFSKPAEFTQHKFVKICMEEPRFQANFPQTWLWISGPLCLYCAERLYRYIRSNKPVTIISVMSHPSDVMEIRMVKENFKARPGQYITLHCPSVSALENHPFTLTMCPTETKATFGVHLKIVGDWTERFRDLLLPPSSQDSEILPFIQSRNYPKLYIDGPFGSPFEESLNYEVSLCVAGGIGVTPFASILNTLLDDWKPYKLRRLYFIWVCRDIQSFRWFADLLCMLHNKFWQENRPDYVNIQLYLSQTDGIQKIIGEKYHALNSRLFIGRPRWKLLFDEIAKYNRGKTVGVFCCGPNSLSKTLHKLSNQNNSYGTRFEYNKESFS
;
A
#
# COMPACT_ATOMS: atom_id res chain seq x y z
N MET A 1 -3.45 32.22 -1.11
CA MET A 1 -2.99 31.91 0.26
C MET A 1 -1.81 30.94 0.17
N ALA A 2 -0.63 31.35 0.63
CA ALA A 2 0.59 30.54 0.51
C ALA A 2 0.54 29.34 1.47
N VAL A 3 0.76 28.14 0.92
CA VAL A 3 1.03 26.93 1.71
C VAL A 3 2.30 27.18 2.52
N SER A 4 2.29 26.81 3.80
CA SER A 4 3.50 26.86 4.62
C SER A 4 4.50 25.83 4.08
N TRP A 5 5.55 26.28 3.40
CA TRP A 5 6.57 25.36 2.86
C TRP A 5 7.13 24.44 3.96
N ARG A 6 7.42 24.99 5.15
CA ARG A 6 7.94 24.22 6.28
C ARG A 6 6.95 23.19 6.82
N SER A 7 5.67 23.56 6.99
CA SER A 7 4.65 22.63 7.51
C SER A 7 4.29 21.57 6.48
N TRP A 8 4.18 21.95 5.21
CA TRP A 8 3.96 21.02 4.11
C TRP A 8 5.13 20.05 3.96
N LEU A 9 6.38 20.51 4.02
CA LEU A 9 7.56 19.66 3.96
C LEU A 9 7.59 18.68 5.14
N ALA A 10 7.23 19.13 6.34
CA ALA A 10 7.11 18.25 7.50
C ALA A 10 6.02 17.19 7.34
N ASN A 11 4.89 17.52 6.67
CA ASN A 11 3.73 16.65 6.53
C ASN A 11 3.80 15.69 5.32
N GLU A 12 4.31 16.17 4.19
CA GLU A 12 4.24 15.48 2.90
C GLU A 12 5.60 15.30 2.23
N GLY A 13 6.64 16.03 2.65
CA GLY A 13 7.95 16.06 1.99
C GLY A 13 8.59 14.69 1.81
N VAL A 14 8.73 13.91 2.89
CA VAL A 14 9.35 12.57 2.84
C VAL A 14 8.57 11.61 1.95
N LYS A 15 7.22 11.68 1.99
CA LYS A 15 6.35 10.87 1.11
C LYS A 15 6.64 11.17 -0.36
N HIS A 16 6.67 12.45 -0.73
CA HIS A 16 6.93 12.85 -2.11
C HIS A 16 8.36 12.56 -2.54
N LEU A 17 9.35 12.67 -1.65
CA LEU A 17 10.72 12.26 -1.94
C LEU A 17 10.82 10.76 -2.24
N CYS A 18 10.22 9.90 -1.42
CA CYS A 18 10.20 8.46 -1.67
C CYS A 18 9.46 8.11 -2.97
N LEU A 19 8.34 8.77 -3.25
CA LEU A 19 7.61 8.60 -4.52
C LEU A 19 8.45 9.07 -5.72
N PHE A 20 9.19 10.16 -5.58
CA PHE A 20 10.08 10.64 -6.64
C PHE A 20 11.20 9.64 -6.91
N ILE A 21 11.88 9.13 -5.88
CA ILE A 21 12.93 8.10 -6.03
C ILE A 21 12.37 6.84 -6.72
N TRP A 22 11.21 6.35 -6.27
CA TRP A 22 10.54 5.21 -6.89
C TRP A 22 10.17 5.50 -8.34
N LEU A 23 9.62 6.68 -8.65
CA LEU A 23 9.27 7.07 -10.02
C LEU A 23 10.52 7.13 -10.91
N SER A 24 11.60 7.73 -10.43
CA SER A 24 12.89 7.77 -11.13
C SER A 24 13.40 6.36 -11.43
N MET A 25 13.31 5.44 -10.47
CA MET A 25 13.71 4.05 -10.68
C MET A 25 12.87 3.36 -11.78
N ASN A 26 11.56 3.60 -11.83
CA ASN A 26 10.70 3.07 -12.89
C ASN A 26 11.07 3.64 -14.26
N VAL A 27 11.26 4.96 -14.37
CA VAL A 27 11.64 5.63 -15.62
C VAL A 27 13.00 5.15 -16.11
N LEU A 28 13.98 5.06 -15.21
CA LEU A 28 15.33 4.59 -15.54
C LEU A 28 15.33 3.13 -15.99
N LEU A 29 14.58 2.24 -15.31
CA LEU A 29 14.45 0.84 -15.73
C LEU A 29 13.78 0.72 -17.10
N PHE A 30 12.67 1.45 -17.32
CA PHE A 30 11.99 1.47 -18.60
C PHE A 30 12.94 1.93 -19.71
N TRP A 31 13.59 3.09 -19.52
CA TRP A 31 14.47 3.69 -20.52
C TRP A 31 15.70 2.81 -20.81
N LYS A 32 16.37 2.31 -19.76
CA LYS A 32 17.52 1.42 -19.90
C LYS A 32 17.16 0.15 -20.67
N THR A 33 16.05 -0.50 -20.31
CA THR A 33 15.59 -1.71 -21.02
C THR A 33 15.16 -1.39 -22.44
N PHE A 34 14.47 -0.27 -22.68
CA PHE A 34 14.08 0.14 -24.01
C PHE A 34 15.29 0.32 -24.93
N LEU A 35 16.32 1.06 -24.48
CA LEU A 35 17.53 1.28 -25.25
C LEU A 35 18.31 -0.02 -25.50
N LEU A 36 18.37 -0.92 -24.51
CA LEU A 36 19.03 -2.22 -24.66
C LEU A 36 18.42 -3.03 -25.82
N TYR A 37 17.09 -3.12 -25.90
CA TYR A 37 16.43 -3.89 -26.97
C TYR A 37 16.34 -3.12 -28.30
N ASN A 38 16.52 -1.81 -28.29
CA ASN A 38 16.50 -0.98 -29.50
C ASN A 38 17.88 -0.86 -30.17
N GLN A 39 18.95 -0.84 -29.38
CA GLN A 39 20.32 -0.55 -29.85
C GLN A 39 21.31 -1.68 -29.54
N GLY A 40 20.93 -2.67 -28.73
CA GLY A 40 21.78 -3.79 -28.36
C GLY A 40 22.10 -4.67 -29.59
N PRO A 41 23.39 -4.90 -29.91
CA PRO A 41 23.77 -5.71 -31.06
C PRO A 41 23.27 -7.16 -30.96
N GLU A 42 23.19 -7.70 -29.75
CA GLU A 42 22.67 -9.05 -29.45
C GLU A 42 21.18 -9.25 -29.81
N TYR A 43 20.42 -8.17 -29.93
CA TYR A 43 19.00 -8.20 -30.30
C TYR A 43 18.73 -7.70 -31.73
N HIS A 44 19.77 -7.44 -32.53
CA HIS A 44 19.62 -6.80 -33.83
C HIS A 44 18.61 -7.51 -34.74
N TYR A 45 18.77 -8.82 -34.95
CA TYR A 45 17.87 -9.62 -35.78
C TYR A 45 16.45 -9.72 -35.19
N LEU A 46 16.34 -9.82 -33.86
CA LEU A 46 15.04 -9.87 -33.18
C LEU A 46 14.30 -8.53 -33.27
N HIS A 47 15.03 -7.43 -33.17
CA HIS A 47 14.50 -6.08 -33.31
C HIS A 47 14.10 -5.79 -34.76
N GLN A 48 14.85 -6.26 -35.76
CA GLN A 48 14.45 -6.18 -37.16
C GLN A 48 13.12 -6.90 -37.41
N MET A 49 12.90 -8.02 -36.73
CA MET A 49 11.67 -8.81 -36.85
C MET A 49 10.46 -8.16 -36.14
N LEU A 50 10.64 -7.71 -34.90
CA LEU A 50 9.55 -7.27 -34.02
C LEU A 50 9.38 -5.75 -33.92
N GLY A 51 10.39 -4.99 -34.33
CA GLY A 51 10.44 -3.54 -34.24
C GLY A 51 10.26 -3.02 -32.81
N LEU A 52 9.55 -1.89 -32.69
CA LEU A 52 9.30 -1.20 -31.42
C LEU A 52 8.47 -2.03 -30.43
N GLY A 53 7.69 -3.01 -30.91
CA GLY A 53 6.91 -3.89 -30.05
C GLY A 53 7.80 -4.70 -29.10
N LEU A 54 9.00 -5.13 -29.55
CA LEU A 54 10.00 -5.76 -28.69
C LEU A 54 10.42 -4.80 -27.57
N CYS A 55 10.88 -3.61 -27.93
CA CYS A 55 11.38 -2.62 -26.97
C CYS A 55 10.32 -2.27 -25.92
N LEU A 56 9.08 -2.02 -26.33
CA LEU A 56 7.97 -1.68 -25.43
C LEU A 56 7.56 -2.85 -24.54
N SER A 57 7.46 -4.07 -25.07
CA SER A 57 7.09 -5.26 -24.28
C SER A 57 8.11 -5.54 -23.17
N ARG A 58 9.41 -5.37 -23.44
CA ARG A 58 10.50 -5.59 -22.47
C ARG A 58 10.64 -4.47 -21.47
N ALA A 59 10.56 -3.21 -21.93
CA ALA A 59 10.62 -2.05 -21.05
C ALA A 59 9.45 -2.03 -20.05
N SER A 60 8.24 -2.35 -20.51
CA SER A 60 7.07 -2.50 -19.62
C SER A 60 7.21 -3.69 -18.67
N ALA A 61 7.76 -4.83 -19.12
CA ALA A 61 8.02 -5.98 -18.25
C ALA A 61 8.99 -5.67 -17.11
N SER A 62 10.05 -4.90 -17.35
CA SER A 62 10.97 -4.45 -16.29
C SER A 62 10.27 -3.61 -15.22
N VAL A 63 9.38 -2.71 -15.63
CA VAL A 63 8.55 -1.90 -14.73
C VAL A 63 7.57 -2.78 -13.94
N LEU A 64 6.95 -3.77 -14.60
CA LEU A 64 6.07 -4.73 -13.95
C LEU A 64 6.81 -5.57 -12.91
N ASN A 65 8.00 -6.10 -13.24
CA ASN A 65 8.82 -6.87 -12.30
C ASN A 65 9.13 -6.08 -11.02
N LEU A 66 9.56 -4.82 -11.15
CA LEU A 66 9.82 -3.95 -10.01
C LEU A 66 8.56 -3.73 -9.16
N ASN A 67 7.43 -3.37 -9.77
CA ASN A 67 6.23 -3.04 -9.00
C ASN A 67 5.56 -4.27 -8.40
N CYS A 68 5.57 -5.40 -9.09
CA CYS A 68 5.17 -6.68 -8.51
C CYS A 68 6.07 -7.02 -7.32
N SER A 69 7.39 -6.88 -7.43
CA SER A 69 8.31 -7.07 -6.30
C SER A 69 7.95 -6.19 -5.08
N LEU A 70 7.62 -4.91 -5.32
CA LEU A 70 7.37 -3.94 -4.24
C LEU A 70 5.96 -3.97 -3.66
N ILE A 71 4.93 -4.45 -4.37
CA ILE A 71 3.51 -4.29 -3.97
C ILE A 71 3.14 -5.02 -2.67
N LEU A 72 3.86 -6.10 -2.32
CA LEU A 72 3.59 -6.92 -1.13
C LEU A 72 4.19 -6.32 0.15
N LEU A 73 5.35 -5.65 0.06
CA LEU A 73 6.07 -5.12 1.21
C LEU A 73 5.24 -4.17 2.10
N PRO A 74 4.43 -3.25 1.56
CA PRO A 74 3.60 -2.35 2.36
C PRO A 74 2.41 -3.06 3.03
N MET A 75 2.17 -4.33 2.71
CA MET A 75 1.09 -5.15 3.28
C MET A 75 1.59 -6.10 4.39
N CYS A 76 2.89 -6.11 4.67
CA CYS A 76 3.52 -6.84 5.79
C CYS A 76 3.35 -6.06 7.11
N ARG A 77 2.14 -6.09 7.70
CA ARG A 77 1.77 -5.27 8.86
C ARG A 77 2.63 -5.53 10.10
N THR A 78 3.03 -6.77 10.34
CA THR A 78 3.89 -7.12 11.49
C THR A 78 5.28 -6.53 11.32
N LEU A 79 5.84 -6.61 10.11
CA LEU A 79 7.12 -5.99 9.77
C LEU A 79 7.04 -4.47 9.95
N LEU A 80 5.96 -3.85 9.46
CA LEU A 80 5.74 -2.41 9.63
C LEU A 80 5.61 -2.02 11.11
N ALA A 81 4.88 -2.80 11.92
CA ALA A 81 4.75 -2.57 13.35
C ALA A 81 6.10 -2.70 14.08
N TYR A 82 6.90 -3.71 13.72
CA TYR A 82 8.25 -3.91 14.25
C TYR A 82 9.18 -2.75 13.88
N LEU A 83 9.21 -2.34 12.61
CA LEU A 83 10.02 -1.22 12.14
C LEU A 83 9.61 0.10 12.81
N ARG A 84 8.30 0.32 13.00
CA ARG A 84 7.76 1.48 13.70
C ARG A 84 8.16 1.51 15.17
N GLY A 85 8.08 0.37 15.86
CA GLY A 85 8.36 0.23 17.28
C GLY A 85 9.85 0.13 17.63
N SER A 86 10.72 -0.20 16.67
CA SER A 86 12.15 -0.34 16.90
C SER A 86 12.77 0.99 17.33
N GLN A 87 13.59 0.95 18.38
CA GLN A 87 14.43 2.09 18.80
C GLN A 87 15.37 2.55 17.67
N LYS A 88 15.66 1.69 16.68
CA LYS A 88 16.46 2.00 15.48
C LYS A 88 15.79 3.01 14.54
N VAL A 89 14.49 3.27 14.68
CA VAL A 89 13.78 4.32 13.94
C VAL A 89 13.49 5.50 14.88
N PRO A 90 14.45 6.43 15.09
CA PRO A 90 14.30 7.53 16.02
C PRO A 90 13.41 8.65 15.48
N SER A 91 13.29 8.77 14.15
CA SER A 91 12.64 9.92 13.54
C SER A 91 11.13 9.74 13.41
N ARG A 92 10.38 10.68 14.01
CA ARG A 92 8.93 10.87 13.78
C ARG A 92 8.58 10.93 12.29
N ARG A 93 9.47 11.49 11.46
CA ARG A 93 9.25 11.57 10.00
C ARG A 93 9.22 10.18 9.35
N THR A 94 10.05 9.25 9.81
CA THR A 94 10.10 7.89 9.29
C THR A 94 8.87 7.10 9.71
N ARG A 95 8.40 7.21 10.96
CA ARG A 95 7.15 6.57 11.41
C ARG A 95 5.95 7.03 10.56
N ARG A 96 5.85 8.33 10.29
CA ARG A 96 4.82 8.90 9.42
C ARG A 96 4.91 8.46 7.95
N LEU A 97 6.09 8.09 7.47
CA LEU A 97 6.26 7.49 6.14
C LEU A 97 5.68 6.07 6.12
N LEU A 98 5.99 5.25 7.14
CA LEU A 98 5.47 3.89 7.27
C LEU A 98 3.93 3.86 7.35
N ASP A 99 3.32 4.88 7.96
CA ASP A 99 1.87 5.06 8.00
C ASP A 99 1.23 5.26 6.62
N LYS A 100 2.01 5.69 5.63
CA LYS A 100 1.56 5.89 4.23
C LYS A 100 1.81 4.67 3.34
N SER A 101 2.21 3.53 3.91
CA SER A 101 2.41 2.24 3.23
C SER A 101 1.24 1.84 2.32
N ARG A 102 0.01 1.94 2.81
CA ARG A 102 -1.21 1.65 2.00
C ARG A 102 -1.29 2.53 0.74
N THR A 103 -0.96 3.81 0.84
CA THR A 103 -0.97 4.71 -0.32
C THR A 103 0.05 4.26 -1.36
N PHE A 104 1.24 3.85 -0.92
CA PHE A 104 2.27 3.34 -1.80
C PHE A 104 1.86 2.02 -2.48
N HIS A 105 1.24 1.09 -1.75
CA HIS A 105 0.66 -0.12 -2.34
C HIS A 105 -0.33 0.19 -3.46
N ILE A 106 -1.23 1.17 -3.25
CA ILE A 106 -2.18 1.60 -4.29
C ILE A 106 -1.45 2.21 -5.49
N THR A 107 -0.41 3.02 -5.26
CA THR A 107 0.41 3.59 -6.34
C THR A 107 1.08 2.49 -7.18
N CYS A 108 1.70 1.49 -6.55
CA CYS A 108 2.24 0.32 -7.26
C CYS A 108 1.14 -0.42 -8.05
N GLY A 109 -0.04 -0.62 -7.45
CA GLY A 109 -1.18 -1.24 -8.11
C GLY A 109 -1.60 -0.52 -9.39
N VAL A 110 -1.77 0.80 -9.33
CA VAL A 110 -2.11 1.63 -10.50
C VAL A 110 -1.04 1.53 -11.59
N THR A 111 0.25 1.57 -11.21
CA THR A 111 1.35 1.40 -12.16
C THR A 111 1.33 0.02 -12.84
N ILE A 112 1.08 -1.04 -12.07
CA ILE A 112 0.92 -2.39 -12.63
C ILE A 112 -0.23 -2.42 -13.65
N CYS A 113 -1.37 -1.78 -13.38
CA CYS A 113 -2.49 -1.72 -14.31
C CYS A 113 -2.10 -1.04 -15.63
N ILE A 114 -1.50 0.16 -15.55
CA ILE A 114 -1.11 0.95 -16.72
C ILE A 114 -0.08 0.19 -17.57
N PHE A 115 0.99 -0.31 -16.94
CA PHE A 115 2.04 -1.01 -17.67
C PHE A 115 1.63 -2.40 -18.13
N SER A 116 0.64 -3.05 -17.49
CA SER A 116 0.04 -4.28 -18.03
C SER A 116 -0.68 -4.00 -19.34
N GLY A 117 -1.40 -2.87 -19.45
CA GLY A 117 -2.02 -2.45 -20.70
C GLY A 117 -0.99 -2.23 -21.82
N VAL A 118 0.09 -1.50 -21.52
CA VAL A 118 1.20 -1.28 -22.48
C VAL A 118 1.86 -2.60 -22.88
N HIS A 119 2.10 -3.49 -21.90
CA HIS A 119 2.72 -4.78 -22.11
C HIS A 119 1.88 -5.70 -23.01
N VAL A 120 0.57 -5.81 -22.74
CA VAL A 120 -0.37 -6.58 -23.56
C VAL A 120 -0.44 -6.02 -24.97
N ALA A 121 -0.59 -4.71 -25.15
CA ALA A 121 -0.63 -4.10 -26.47
C ALA A 121 0.66 -4.37 -27.27
N ALA A 122 1.82 -4.25 -26.63
CA ALA A 122 3.10 -4.56 -27.25
C ALA A 122 3.22 -6.06 -27.62
N HIS A 123 2.71 -6.97 -26.77
CA HIS A 123 2.68 -8.39 -27.07
C HIS A 123 1.76 -8.75 -28.24
N LEU A 124 0.61 -8.09 -28.38
CA LEU A 124 -0.28 -8.29 -29.53
C LEU A 124 0.40 -7.85 -30.84
N VAL A 125 1.09 -6.70 -30.84
CA VAL A 125 1.90 -6.24 -31.97
C VAL A 125 3.02 -7.23 -32.28
N ASN A 126 3.72 -7.75 -31.27
CA ASN A 126 4.78 -8.75 -31.47
C ASN A 126 4.24 -10.06 -32.04
N ALA A 127 3.08 -10.52 -31.59
CA ALA A 127 2.44 -11.73 -32.12
C ALA A 127 2.10 -11.58 -33.61
N LEU A 128 1.64 -10.40 -34.03
CA LEU A 128 1.44 -10.05 -35.43
C LEU A 128 2.76 -10.01 -36.20
N ASN A 129 3.78 -9.36 -35.65
CA ASN A 129 5.09 -9.21 -36.31
C ASN A 129 5.82 -10.54 -36.47
N PHE A 130 5.71 -11.47 -35.52
CA PHE A 130 6.26 -12.83 -35.68
C PHE A 130 5.65 -13.58 -36.88
N SER A 131 4.36 -13.34 -37.15
CA SER A 131 3.62 -13.96 -38.25
C SER A 131 3.96 -13.32 -39.61
N VAL A 132 3.88 -11.99 -39.69
CA VAL A 132 4.05 -11.23 -40.94
C VAL A 132 5.52 -11.14 -41.37
N ASN A 133 6.43 -10.91 -40.42
CA ASN A 133 7.87 -10.76 -40.69
C ASN A 133 8.63 -12.09 -40.53
N TYR A 134 7.98 -13.22 -40.85
CA TYR A 134 8.61 -14.53 -40.76
C TYR A 134 9.87 -14.59 -41.65
N SER A 135 11.00 -15.00 -41.06
CA SER A 135 12.27 -15.16 -41.76
C SER A 135 12.68 -16.63 -41.82
N GLU A 136 12.86 -17.14 -43.04
CA GLU A 136 13.40 -18.49 -43.29
C GLU A 136 14.88 -18.60 -42.89
N ASP A 137 15.60 -17.48 -42.86
CA ASP A 137 17.01 -17.42 -42.45
C ASP A 137 17.19 -17.56 -40.93
N PHE A 138 16.18 -17.19 -40.14
CA PHE A 138 16.25 -17.12 -38.68
C PHE A 138 15.10 -17.87 -38.02
N VAL A 139 14.82 -19.10 -38.47
CA VAL A 139 13.70 -19.94 -37.97
C VAL A 139 13.74 -20.09 -36.45
N GLU A 140 14.93 -20.25 -35.86
CA GLU A 140 15.07 -20.44 -34.41
C GLU A 140 14.63 -19.22 -33.58
N LEU A 141 14.66 -18.02 -34.17
CA LEU A 141 14.29 -16.77 -33.51
C LEU A 141 12.79 -16.51 -33.59
N ASN A 142 12.11 -17.09 -34.58
CA ASN A 142 10.71 -16.88 -34.82
C ASN A 142 9.83 -17.74 -33.87
N ALA A 143 8.79 -17.12 -33.34
CA ALA A 143 7.75 -17.80 -32.58
C ALA A 143 6.69 -18.48 -33.47
N ALA A 144 6.43 -17.93 -34.67
CA ALA A 144 5.54 -18.53 -35.66
C ALA A 144 6.23 -19.72 -36.35
N ARG A 145 5.47 -20.76 -36.68
CA ARG A 145 5.98 -21.98 -37.33
C ARG A 145 6.10 -21.85 -38.85
N TYR A 146 5.32 -20.95 -39.44
CA TYR A 146 5.31 -20.66 -40.87
C TYR A 146 4.84 -19.22 -41.08
N ARG A 147 5.14 -18.67 -42.26
CA ARG A 147 4.74 -17.32 -42.65
C ARG A 147 3.22 -17.15 -42.63
N ASP A 148 2.75 -16.03 -42.10
CA ASP A 148 1.32 -15.71 -41.98
C ASP A 148 0.52 -16.72 -41.12
N GLU A 149 1.16 -17.40 -40.16
CA GLU A 149 0.45 -18.18 -39.13
C GLU A 149 -0.46 -17.26 -38.32
N ASP A 150 -1.74 -17.64 -38.14
CA ASP A 150 -2.70 -16.84 -37.37
C ASP A 150 -2.15 -16.51 -35.96
N PRO A 151 -1.94 -15.21 -35.63
CA PRO A 151 -1.38 -14.78 -34.35
C PRO A 151 -2.17 -15.25 -33.13
N ARG A 152 -3.48 -15.54 -33.30
CA ARG A 152 -4.32 -16.10 -32.23
C ARG A 152 -3.85 -17.48 -31.81
N LYS A 153 -3.31 -18.28 -32.73
CA LYS A 153 -2.70 -19.57 -32.38
C LYS A 153 -1.54 -19.34 -31.41
N LEU A 154 -0.65 -18.41 -31.72
CA LEU A 154 0.49 -18.06 -30.85
C LEU A 154 0.03 -17.63 -29.45
N LEU A 155 -1.06 -16.85 -29.37
CA LEU A 155 -1.62 -16.38 -28.11
C LEU A 155 -2.18 -17.51 -27.23
N PHE A 156 -2.79 -18.55 -27.81
CA PHE A 156 -3.47 -19.59 -27.02
C PHE A 156 -2.71 -20.92 -26.92
N THR A 157 -1.65 -21.13 -27.71
CA THR A 157 -0.85 -22.37 -27.67
C THR A 157 0.49 -22.21 -26.96
N THR A 158 1.04 -20.99 -26.87
CA THR A 158 2.33 -20.77 -26.20
C THR A 158 2.15 -20.55 -24.70
N VAL A 159 3.14 -20.99 -23.92
CA VAL A 159 3.14 -20.78 -22.46
C VAL A 159 3.00 -19.29 -22.10
N PRO A 160 3.78 -18.34 -22.68
CA PRO A 160 3.59 -16.92 -22.38
C PRO A 160 2.21 -16.40 -22.83
N GLY A 161 1.68 -16.88 -23.95
CA GLY A 161 0.37 -16.46 -24.44
C GLY A 161 -0.77 -16.85 -23.47
N LEU A 162 -0.90 -18.15 -23.18
CA LEU A 162 -1.99 -18.67 -22.33
C LEU A 162 -1.92 -18.11 -20.90
N THR A 163 -0.74 -18.15 -20.29
CA THR A 163 -0.53 -17.59 -18.94
C THR A 163 -0.78 -16.08 -18.92
N GLY A 164 -0.42 -15.36 -20.00
CA GLY A 164 -0.68 -13.93 -20.16
C GLY A 164 -2.17 -13.60 -20.12
N VAL A 165 -2.99 -14.34 -20.88
CA VAL A 165 -4.45 -14.18 -20.88
C VAL A 165 -5.03 -14.45 -19.49
N CYS A 166 -4.61 -15.55 -18.85
CA CYS A 166 -5.06 -15.87 -17.49
C CYS A 166 -4.68 -14.78 -16.47
N MET A 167 -3.46 -14.24 -16.54
CA MET A 167 -3.02 -13.13 -15.67
C MET A 167 -3.86 -11.88 -15.88
N VAL A 168 -4.21 -11.53 -17.12
CA VAL A 168 -5.06 -10.36 -17.42
C VAL A 168 -6.45 -10.52 -16.80
N VAL A 169 -7.06 -11.71 -16.90
CA VAL A 169 -8.36 -12.00 -16.26
C VAL A 169 -8.28 -11.88 -14.74
N VAL A 170 -7.26 -12.48 -14.12
CA VAL A 170 -7.06 -12.39 -12.67
C VAL A 170 -6.85 -10.95 -12.22
N LEU A 171 -6.00 -10.20 -12.93
CA LEU A 171 -5.73 -8.80 -12.64
C LEU A 171 -6.99 -7.93 -12.78
N PHE A 172 -7.81 -8.17 -13.82
CA PHE A 172 -9.07 -7.49 -14.01
C PHE A 172 -10.06 -7.72 -12.84
N LEU A 173 -10.20 -8.97 -12.38
CA LEU A 173 -11.04 -9.32 -11.24
C LEU A 173 -10.54 -8.64 -9.95
N MET A 174 -9.23 -8.63 -9.72
CA MET A 174 -8.64 -7.94 -8.57
C MET A 174 -8.95 -6.44 -8.60
N ILE A 175 -8.67 -5.75 -9.71
CA ILE A 175 -8.81 -4.28 -9.81
C ILE A 175 -10.26 -3.83 -9.70
N THR A 176 -11.17 -4.51 -10.39
CA THR A 176 -12.61 -4.16 -10.37
C THR A 176 -13.15 -4.25 -8.95
N ALA A 177 -12.86 -5.34 -8.25
CA ALA A 177 -13.20 -5.51 -6.84
C ALA A 177 -12.44 -4.55 -5.90
N SER A 178 -11.29 -3.99 -6.31
CA SER A 178 -10.58 -2.94 -5.57
C SER A 178 -11.28 -1.58 -5.63
N THR A 179 -12.35 -1.40 -6.40
CA THR A 179 -13.00 -0.09 -6.50
C THR A 179 -13.63 0.33 -5.16
N TYR A 180 -13.75 1.64 -4.93
CA TYR A 180 -14.36 2.16 -3.70
C TYR A 180 -15.81 1.67 -3.53
N ALA A 181 -16.58 1.64 -4.63
CA ALA A 181 -17.96 1.18 -4.62
C ALA A 181 -18.08 -0.26 -4.09
N ILE A 182 -17.32 -1.21 -4.67
CA ILE A 182 -17.38 -2.61 -4.27
C ILE A 182 -16.89 -2.80 -2.84
N ARG A 183 -15.76 -2.18 -2.45
CA ARG A 183 -15.22 -2.33 -1.08
C ARG A 183 -16.16 -1.85 0.02
N VAL A 184 -16.99 -0.84 -0.26
CA VAL A 184 -17.95 -0.30 0.72
C VAL A 184 -19.26 -1.07 0.69
N SER A 185 -19.69 -1.57 -0.48
CA SER A 185 -20.93 -2.34 -0.59
C SER A 185 -20.79 -3.77 -0.10
N ASN A 186 -19.67 -4.44 -0.43
CA ASN A 186 -19.40 -5.82 -0.08
C ASN A 186 -17.88 -6.04 0.02
N TYR A 187 -17.37 -6.01 1.25
CA TYR A 187 -15.95 -6.19 1.51
C TYR A 187 -15.45 -7.61 1.21
N ASP A 188 -16.32 -8.63 1.27
CA ASP A 188 -15.96 -10.02 1.00
C ASP A 188 -15.51 -10.23 -0.44
N ILE A 189 -16.27 -9.69 -1.39
CA ILE A 189 -15.91 -9.78 -2.82
C ILE A 189 -14.51 -9.20 -3.02
N PHE A 190 -14.23 -8.05 -2.42
CA PHE A 190 -12.89 -7.47 -2.42
C PHE A 190 -11.86 -8.43 -1.81
N TRP A 191 -12.13 -8.99 -0.64
CA TRP A 191 -11.18 -9.86 0.06
C TRP A 191 -10.85 -11.12 -0.75
N TYR A 192 -11.87 -11.84 -1.25
CA TYR A 192 -11.68 -13.08 -2.01
C TYR A 192 -10.93 -12.84 -3.31
N THR A 193 -11.38 -11.86 -4.10
CA THR A 193 -10.75 -11.53 -5.38
C THR A 193 -9.33 -11.01 -5.20
N HIS A 194 -9.04 -10.24 -4.15
CA HIS A 194 -7.68 -9.75 -3.91
C HIS A 194 -6.71 -10.87 -3.61
N ASN A 195 -7.14 -11.93 -2.90
CA ASN A 195 -6.29 -13.09 -2.61
C ASN A 195 -5.91 -13.91 -3.86
N LEU A 196 -6.53 -13.66 -5.02
CA LEU A 196 -6.08 -14.21 -6.30
C LEU A 196 -4.67 -13.76 -6.70
N PHE A 197 -4.06 -12.81 -5.98
CA PHE A 197 -2.66 -12.44 -6.19
C PHE A 197 -1.72 -13.66 -6.07
N PHE A 198 -2.04 -14.67 -5.24
CA PHE A 198 -1.23 -15.90 -5.19
C PHE A 198 -1.25 -16.63 -6.54
N VAL A 199 -2.42 -16.74 -7.17
CA VAL A 199 -2.58 -17.31 -8.52
C VAL A 199 -1.84 -16.45 -9.54
N PHE A 200 -1.96 -15.13 -9.45
CA PHE A 200 -1.23 -14.20 -10.33
C PHE A 200 0.29 -14.41 -10.27
N TYR A 201 0.87 -14.60 -9.07
CA TYR A 201 2.32 -14.82 -8.92
C TYR A 201 2.76 -16.19 -9.45
N MET A 202 1.94 -17.22 -9.27
CA MET A 202 2.20 -18.54 -9.87
C MET A 202 2.19 -18.46 -11.40
N LEU A 203 1.17 -17.81 -11.98
CA LEU A 203 1.10 -17.58 -13.42
C LEU A 203 2.25 -16.70 -13.93
N LEU A 204 2.63 -15.65 -13.20
CA LEU A 204 3.75 -14.77 -13.56
C LEU A 204 5.07 -15.54 -13.62
N THR A 205 5.27 -16.50 -12.73
CA THR A 205 6.48 -17.35 -12.72
C THR A 205 6.51 -18.26 -13.96
N LEU A 206 5.37 -18.87 -14.32
CA LEU A 206 5.23 -19.70 -15.51
C LEU A 206 5.29 -18.89 -16.82
N HIS A 207 4.79 -17.66 -16.81
CA HIS A 207 4.73 -16.81 -18.00
C HIS A 207 6.11 -16.54 -18.60
N VAL A 208 7.13 -16.42 -17.76
CA VAL A 208 8.51 -16.10 -18.19
C VAL A 208 9.31 -17.37 -18.53
N SER A 209 8.84 -18.57 -18.17
CA SER A 209 9.56 -19.82 -18.44
C SER A 209 9.48 -20.29 -19.90
N GLY A 210 8.70 -19.61 -20.76
CA GLY A 210 8.49 -20.01 -22.14
C GLY A 210 9.71 -19.84 -23.08
N GLY A 211 10.78 -19.15 -22.64
CA GLY A 211 12.04 -19.06 -23.40
C GLY A 211 11.94 -18.46 -24.82
N LEU A 212 10.82 -17.79 -25.15
CA LEU A 212 10.48 -17.38 -26.51
C LEU A 212 11.43 -16.32 -27.09
N LEU A 213 12.02 -15.49 -26.24
CA LEU A 213 12.92 -14.43 -26.66
C LEU A 213 14.37 -14.89 -26.53
N LYS A 214 15.07 -14.88 -27.65
CA LYS A 214 16.47 -15.27 -27.75
C LYS A 214 17.35 -14.07 -28.10
N TYR A 215 18.62 -14.12 -27.69
CA TYR A 215 19.66 -13.15 -28.05
C TYR A 215 20.77 -13.87 -28.80
N GLN A 216 21.49 -13.13 -29.64
CA GLN A 216 22.64 -13.68 -30.37
C GLN A 216 23.86 -13.78 -29.45
N THR A 217 24.50 -14.96 -29.42
CA THR A 217 25.66 -15.21 -28.54
C THR A 217 26.99 -14.92 -29.22
N ASN A 218 27.10 -15.16 -30.53
CA ASN A 218 28.36 -15.11 -31.28
C ASN A 218 28.53 -13.79 -32.06
N LEU A 219 28.56 -12.67 -31.34
CA LEU A 219 28.69 -11.34 -31.95
C LEU A 219 30.06 -11.08 -32.61
N ASP A 220 31.12 -11.71 -32.11
CA ASP A 220 32.48 -11.51 -32.63
C ASP A 220 32.68 -12.22 -33.97
N THR A 221 32.14 -13.43 -34.12
CA THR A 221 32.25 -14.22 -35.36
C THR A 221 31.14 -13.89 -36.37
N HIS A 222 30.02 -13.33 -35.91
CA HIS A 222 28.90 -12.93 -36.75
C HIS A 222 28.39 -11.54 -36.32
N PRO A 223 29.07 -10.45 -36.70
CA PRO A 223 28.65 -9.12 -36.30
C PRO A 223 27.33 -8.73 -37.00
N PRO A 224 26.44 -7.97 -36.34
CA PRO A 224 25.13 -7.62 -36.90
C PRO A 224 25.24 -6.93 -38.27
N GLY A 225 24.47 -7.45 -39.24
CA GLY A 225 24.46 -6.96 -40.63
C GLY A 225 25.65 -7.42 -41.48
N CYS A 226 26.38 -8.46 -41.07
CA CYS A 226 27.45 -9.02 -41.89
C CYS A 226 26.94 -9.69 -43.17
N ILE A 227 27.81 -9.78 -44.18
CA ILE A 227 27.55 -10.45 -45.46
C ILE A 227 28.16 -11.86 -45.39
N SER A 228 27.37 -12.91 -45.64
CA SER A 228 27.90 -14.27 -45.73
C SER A 228 28.51 -14.51 -47.12
N LEU A 229 29.80 -14.85 -47.18
CA LEU A 229 30.51 -15.15 -48.43
C LEU A 229 29.91 -16.36 -49.18
N ASN A 230 29.35 -17.35 -48.47
CA ASN A 230 28.73 -18.53 -49.10
C ASN A 230 27.43 -18.20 -49.87
N ARG A 231 26.76 -17.08 -49.57
CA ARG A 231 25.47 -16.72 -50.22
C ARG A 231 25.69 -15.85 -51.47
N THR A 232 26.80 -15.11 -51.55
CA THR A 232 27.19 -14.33 -52.74
C THR A 232 27.59 -15.19 -53.94
N SER A 233 27.95 -16.47 -53.78
CA SER A 233 28.20 -17.35 -54.93
C SER A 233 26.93 -17.69 -55.73
N SER A 234 25.75 -17.44 -55.17
CA SER A 234 24.44 -17.76 -55.78
C SER A 234 23.64 -16.53 -56.23
N GLN A 235 24.11 -15.31 -55.95
CA GLN A 235 23.54 -14.08 -56.48
C GLN A 235 24.67 -13.16 -56.92
N ASN A 236 24.79 -12.94 -58.23
CA ASN A 236 25.70 -11.96 -58.85
C ASN A 236 25.38 -10.55 -58.33
N ILE A 237 25.84 -10.22 -57.14
CA ILE A 237 25.96 -8.86 -56.66
C ILE A 237 27.43 -8.54 -56.81
N SER A 238 27.74 -7.74 -57.83
CA SER A 238 29.06 -7.15 -58.03
C SER A 238 29.51 -6.49 -56.72
N LEU A 239 30.48 -7.12 -56.03
CA LEU A 239 31.28 -6.38 -55.05
C LEU A 239 31.85 -5.16 -55.80
N PRO A 240 31.81 -3.95 -55.21
CA PRO A 240 32.57 -2.84 -55.77
C PRO A 240 34.02 -3.29 -55.93
N GLU A 241 34.57 -3.08 -57.12
CA GLU A 241 35.85 -3.61 -57.66
C GLU A 241 37.09 -3.40 -56.79
N TYR A 242 36.98 -2.81 -55.61
CA TYR A 242 38.09 -2.54 -54.71
C TYR A 242 38.53 -3.74 -53.85
N PHE A 243 37.79 -4.84 -53.81
CA PHE A 243 38.24 -6.06 -53.08
C PHE A 243 39.04 -7.04 -53.92
N SER A 244 39.17 -6.82 -55.24
CA SER A 244 39.79 -7.82 -56.12
C SER A 244 41.31 -7.69 -56.29
N GLU A 245 41.96 -6.70 -55.68
CA GLU A 245 43.40 -6.48 -55.87
C GLU A 245 44.27 -6.64 -54.60
N HIS A 246 43.75 -7.11 -53.48
CA HIS A 246 44.57 -7.30 -52.26
C HIS A 246 44.56 -8.74 -51.75
N PHE A 247 44.68 -9.72 -52.65
CA PHE A 247 45.26 -11.01 -52.31
C PHE A 247 46.13 -11.44 -53.47
N HIS A 248 47.42 -11.60 -53.20
CA HIS A 248 48.51 -11.93 -54.14
C HIS A 248 49.14 -10.73 -54.86
N GLU A 249 50.09 -10.05 -54.22
CA GLU A 249 51.40 -9.86 -54.84
C GLU A 249 52.49 -9.62 -53.78
N PRO A 250 53.69 -10.19 -53.93
CA PRO A 250 54.76 -10.12 -52.95
C PRO A 250 55.50 -8.79 -53.04
N PHE A 251 55.71 -8.19 -51.87
CA PHE A 251 56.55 -7.02 -51.61
C PHE A 251 57.79 -6.89 -52.54
N PRO A 252 57.96 -5.73 -53.19
CA PRO A 252 59.28 -5.13 -53.32
C PRO A 252 59.33 -3.80 -52.57
N GLU A 253 60.49 -3.57 -51.96
CA GLU A 253 60.89 -2.42 -51.18
C GLU A 253 60.79 -1.11 -51.98
N GLY A 254 60.24 -0.05 -51.36
CA GLY A 254 60.23 1.29 -51.95
C GLY A 254 59.42 2.31 -51.16
N PHE A 255 60.12 3.14 -50.38
CA PHE A 255 59.63 4.26 -49.59
C PHE A 255 58.86 5.33 -50.40
N SER A 256 57.72 5.84 -49.89
CA SER A 256 57.51 7.24 -49.42
C SER A 256 56.02 7.62 -49.20
N LYS A 257 55.81 8.56 -48.26
CA LYS A 257 54.60 9.03 -47.53
C LYS A 257 53.61 9.91 -48.37
N PRO A 258 52.58 10.58 -47.79
CA PRO A 258 51.37 10.08 -47.10
C PRO A 258 50.04 10.77 -47.54
N ALA A 259 48.93 10.21 -47.05
CA ALA A 259 47.68 10.88 -46.66
C ALA A 259 46.66 11.32 -47.73
N GLU A 260 45.60 10.54 -47.87
CA GLU A 260 44.23 11.06 -47.82
C GLU A 260 43.30 10.05 -47.13
N PHE A 261 42.66 10.52 -46.06
CA PHE A 261 41.95 9.74 -45.06
C PHE A 261 40.50 9.52 -45.50
N THR A 262 40.25 8.65 -46.47
CA THR A 262 38.88 8.24 -46.80
C THR A 262 38.51 7.02 -45.95
N GLN A 263 37.54 7.23 -45.04
CA GLN A 263 36.98 6.20 -44.17
C GLN A 263 36.46 5.01 -44.98
N HIS A 264 37.30 3.98 -45.11
CA HIS A 264 36.87 2.64 -45.49
C HIS A 264 35.81 2.16 -44.49
N LYS A 265 34.53 2.14 -44.90
CA LYS A 265 33.53 1.27 -44.28
C LYS A 265 34.00 -0.16 -44.52
N PHE A 266 34.76 -0.71 -43.58
CA PHE A 266 35.08 -2.14 -43.57
C PHE A 266 33.78 -2.93 -43.71
N VAL A 267 33.62 -3.63 -44.84
CA VAL A 267 32.53 -4.57 -45.06
C VAL A 267 32.65 -5.65 -44.00
N LYS A 268 31.62 -5.81 -43.16
CA LYS A 268 31.62 -6.84 -42.13
C LYS A 268 31.29 -8.18 -42.77
N ILE A 269 32.24 -9.12 -42.75
CA ILE A 269 32.08 -10.46 -43.31
C ILE A 269 31.70 -11.43 -42.18
N CYS A 270 30.74 -12.31 -42.43
CA CYS A 270 30.37 -13.35 -41.47
C CYS A 270 31.41 -14.48 -41.46
N MET A 271 31.93 -14.86 -40.29
CA MET A 271 32.85 -16.00 -40.14
C MET A 271 32.10 -17.30 -39.83
N GLU A 272 31.00 -17.21 -39.08
CA GLU A 272 30.13 -18.34 -38.72
C GLU A 272 28.65 -17.94 -38.86
N GLU A 273 27.73 -18.91 -38.88
CA GLU A 273 26.29 -18.65 -38.79
C GLU A 273 25.87 -18.10 -37.41
N PRO A 274 24.81 -17.27 -37.33
CA PRO A 274 24.37 -16.71 -36.06
C PRO A 274 23.79 -17.78 -35.13
N ARG A 275 24.20 -17.75 -33.86
CA ARG A 275 23.72 -18.64 -32.82
C ARG A 275 22.87 -17.88 -31.81
N PHE A 276 21.73 -18.44 -31.45
CA PHE A 276 20.76 -17.82 -30.56
C PHE A 276 20.54 -18.63 -29.28
N GLN A 277 20.48 -17.93 -28.15
CA GLN A 277 20.19 -18.54 -26.85
C GLN A 277 19.00 -17.84 -26.17
N ALA A 278 18.16 -18.60 -25.49
CA ALA A 278 17.04 -18.06 -24.74
C ALA A 278 17.52 -17.19 -23.56
N ASN A 279 16.83 -16.07 -23.35
CA ASN A 279 17.08 -15.21 -22.20
C ASN A 279 16.77 -15.94 -20.89
N PHE A 280 17.64 -15.78 -19.89
CA PHE A 280 17.38 -16.28 -18.55
C PHE A 280 16.14 -15.59 -17.95
N PRO A 281 15.17 -16.33 -17.38
CA PRO A 281 13.98 -15.74 -16.79
C PRO A 281 14.37 -14.92 -15.55
N GLN A 282 14.36 -13.59 -15.62
CA GLN A 282 14.80 -12.77 -14.48
C GLN A 282 13.70 -12.56 -13.43
N THR A 283 12.42 -12.75 -13.76
CA THR A 283 11.29 -12.37 -12.90
C THR A 283 11.32 -13.05 -11.52
N TRP A 284 11.79 -14.30 -11.42
CA TRP A 284 11.92 -14.98 -10.12
C TRP A 284 12.91 -14.28 -9.19
N LEU A 285 13.97 -13.66 -9.71
CA LEU A 285 14.93 -12.88 -8.92
C LEU A 285 14.26 -11.65 -8.29
N TRP A 286 13.34 -11.02 -9.02
CA TRP A 286 12.63 -9.82 -8.55
C TRP A 286 11.61 -10.15 -7.48
N ILE A 287 10.83 -11.21 -7.65
CA ILE A 287 9.65 -11.49 -6.80
C ILE A 287 9.96 -12.39 -5.61
N SER A 288 10.97 -13.27 -5.69
CA SER A 288 11.22 -14.30 -4.67
C SER A 288 11.48 -13.73 -3.28
N GLY A 289 12.37 -12.75 -3.15
CA GLY A 289 12.70 -12.14 -1.85
C GLY A 289 11.48 -11.54 -1.14
N PRO A 290 10.76 -10.57 -1.76
CA PRO A 290 9.55 -9.98 -1.17
C PRO A 290 8.41 -10.98 -0.96
N LEU A 291 8.22 -11.95 -1.87
CA LEU A 291 7.20 -12.98 -1.72
C LEU A 291 7.51 -13.88 -0.51
N CYS A 292 8.76 -14.33 -0.36
CA CYS A 292 9.19 -15.12 0.80
C CYS A 292 8.99 -14.35 2.10
N LEU A 293 9.36 -13.07 2.14
CA LEU A 293 9.16 -12.21 3.31
C LEU A 293 7.67 -12.05 3.67
N TYR A 294 6.82 -11.86 2.66
CA TYR A 294 5.37 -11.78 2.83
C TYR A 294 4.79 -13.11 3.36
N CYS A 295 5.17 -14.24 2.77
CA CYS A 295 4.71 -15.56 3.20
C CYS A 295 5.15 -15.88 4.63
N ALA A 296 6.40 -15.58 5.01
CA ALA A 296 6.89 -15.74 6.37
C ALA A 296 6.12 -14.87 7.37
N GLU A 297 5.82 -13.62 7.01
CA GLU A 297 5.00 -12.71 7.83
C GLU A 297 3.58 -13.23 8.03
N ARG A 298 2.98 -13.78 6.98
CA ARG A 298 1.63 -14.36 7.02
C ARG A 298 1.57 -15.60 7.87
N LEU A 299 2.55 -16.49 7.72
CA LEU A 299 2.66 -17.70 8.54
C LEU A 299 2.84 -17.34 10.02
N TYR A 300 3.72 -16.38 10.33
CA TYR A 300 3.91 -15.89 11.69
C TYR A 300 2.62 -15.32 12.29
N ARG A 301 1.89 -14.49 11.53
CA ARG A 301 0.60 -13.93 11.99
C ARG A 301 -0.43 -15.00 12.26
N TYR A 302 -0.54 -15.99 11.38
CA TYR A 302 -1.43 -17.13 11.55
C TYR A 302 -1.12 -17.89 12.85
N ILE A 303 0.15 -18.25 13.08
CA ILE A 303 0.57 -18.94 14.31
C ILE A 303 0.24 -18.11 15.56
N ARG A 304 0.51 -16.80 15.53
CA ARG A 304 0.24 -15.88 16.65
C ARG A 304 -1.26 -15.68 16.91
N SER A 305 -2.09 -15.68 15.87
CA SER A 305 -3.53 -15.46 15.97
C SER A 305 -4.32 -16.69 16.39
N ASN A 306 -3.75 -17.89 16.27
CA ASN A 306 -4.44 -19.15 16.55
C ASN A 306 -4.87 -19.37 18.00
N LYS A 307 -4.38 -18.58 18.97
CA LYS A 307 -4.88 -18.63 20.36
C LYS A 307 -6.17 -17.80 20.50
N PRO A 308 -7.30 -18.41 20.92
CA PRO A 308 -8.55 -17.68 21.12
C PRO A 308 -8.45 -16.69 22.29
N VAL A 309 -9.28 -15.66 22.27
CA VAL A 309 -9.44 -14.71 23.37
C VAL A 309 -10.66 -15.06 24.20
N THR A 310 -10.58 -14.76 25.50
CA THR A 310 -11.72 -14.92 26.41
C THR A 310 -12.47 -13.61 26.48
N ILE A 311 -13.75 -13.63 26.14
CA ILE A 311 -14.64 -12.48 26.29
C ILE A 311 -15.07 -12.40 27.76
N ILE A 312 -14.79 -11.27 28.41
CA ILE A 312 -15.14 -11.02 29.81
C ILE A 312 -16.53 -10.40 29.90
N SER A 313 -16.81 -9.39 29.06
CA SER A 313 -18.09 -8.70 29.06
C SER A 313 -18.39 -8.08 27.72
N VAL A 314 -19.66 -8.04 27.35
CA VAL A 314 -20.19 -7.31 26.19
C VAL A 314 -21.24 -6.33 26.68
N MET A 315 -21.11 -5.06 26.33
CA MET A 315 -22.04 -4.00 26.71
C MET A 315 -22.58 -3.30 25.47
N SER A 316 -23.88 -3.03 25.45
CA SER A 316 -24.53 -2.21 24.44
C SER A 316 -24.50 -0.75 24.88
N HIS A 317 -24.13 0.14 23.96
CA HIS A 317 -24.07 1.58 24.13
C HIS A 317 -25.05 2.26 23.16
N PRO A 318 -25.50 3.50 23.45
CA PRO A 318 -26.37 4.24 22.55
C PRO A 318 -25.77 4.45 21.15
N SER A 319 -26.62 4.73 20.17
CA SER A 319 -26.25 4.99 18.76
C SER A 319 -25.52 3.80 18.08
N ASP A 320 -25.99 2.59 18.35
CA ASP A 320 -25.54 1.33 17.75
C ASP A 320 -24.04 1.06 17.96
N VAL A 321 -23.56 1.26 19.18
CA VAL A 321 -22.19 0.95 19.56
C VAL A 321 -22.19 -0.20 20.55
N MET A 322 -21.22 -1.10 20.45
CA MET A 322 -20.99 -2.13 21.45
C MET A 322 -19.55 -2.10 21.95
N GLU A 323 -19.38 -2.38 23.23
CA GLU A 323 -18.09 -2.53 23.90
C GLU A 323 -17.85 -4.00 24.21
N ILE A 324 -16.66 -4.48 23.88
CA ILE A 324 -16.24 -5.86 24.16
C ILE A 324 -14.95 -5.79 24.96
N ARG A 325 -14.97 -6.38 26.16
CA ARG A 325 -13.78 -6.55 27.01
C ARG A 325 -13.29 -7.98 26.93
N MET A 326 -11.99 -8.12 26.75
CA MET A 326 -11.34 -9.38 26.46
C MET A 326 -10.07 -9.53 27.28
N VAL A 327 -9.64 -10.78 27.45
CA VAL A 327 -8.31 -11.14 27.95
C VAL A 327 -7.67 -12.18 27.04
N LYS A 328 -6.36 -12.03 26.84
CA LYS A 328 -5.52 -12.93 26.06
C LYS A 328 -4.18 -13.07 26.77
N GLU A 329 -3.71 -14.31 26.87
CA GLU A 329 -2.42 -14.64 27.47
C GLU A 329 -1.28 -13.85 26.78
N ASN A 330 -0.38 -13.27 27.58
CA ASN A 330 0.81 -12.54 27.11
C ASN A 330 0.52 -11.42 26.10
N PHE A 331 -0.70 -10.88 26.09
CA PHE A 331 -1.05 -9.77 25.20
C PHE A 331 -0.62 -8.43 25.81
N LYS A 332 0.29 -7.75 25.13
CA LYS A 332 0.76 -6.40 25.47
C LYS A 332 0.39 -5.45 24.34
N ALA A 333 -0.17 -4.30 24.68
CA ALA A 333 -0.53 -3.28 23.70
C ALA A 333 -0.32 -1.86 24.25
N ARG A 334 -0.18 -0.90 23.34
CA ARG A 334 -0.01 0.52 23.64
C ARG A 334 -1.22 1.34 23.19
N PRO A 335 -1.51 2.49 23.84
CA PRO A 335 -2.61 3.35 23.44
C PRO A 335 -2.49 3.81 21.99
N GLY A 336 -3.63 3.93 21.31
CA GLY A 336 -3.73 4.23 19.89
C GLY A 336 -3.59 3.01 18.97
N GLN A 337 -3.04 1.87 19.41
CA GLN A 337 -2.95 0.68 18.58
C GLN A 337 -4.32 0.07 18.26
N TYR A 338 -4.38 -0.72 17.19
CA TYR A 338 -5.58 -1.47 16.80
C TYR A 338 -5.28 -2.96 16.69
N ILE A 339 -6.33 -3.77 16.74
CA ILE A 339 -6.29 -5.22 16.54
C ILE A 339 -7.20 -5.59 15.37
N THR A 340 -6.98 -6.74 14.75
CA THR A 340 -7.96 -7.33 13.83
C THR A 340 -8.70 -8.45 14.54
N LEU A 341 -10.02 -8.38 14.54
CA LEU A 341 -10.91 -9.38 15.10
C LEU A 341 -11.34 -10.38 14.03
N HIS A 342 -11.35 -11.66 14.39
CA HIS A 342 -11.86 -12.76 13.59
C HIS A 342 -12.80 -13.60 14.44
N CYS A 343 -14.04 -13.73 13.99
CA CYS A 343 -15.06 -14.56 14.64
C CYS A 343 -15.57 -15.57 13.61
N PRO A 344 -15.07 -16.82 13.61
CA PRO A 344 -15.48 -17.86 12.66
C PRO A 344 -16.99 -18.13 12.63
N SER A 345 -17.68 -17.92 13.77
CA SER A 345 -19.13 -18.05 13.87
C SER A 345 -19.90 -16.96 13.10
N VAL A 346 -19.28 -15.79 12.86
CA VAL A 346 -19.84 -14.75 11.98
C VAL A 346 -19.46 -15.03 10.53
N SER A 347 -18.17 -15.25 10.29
CA SER A 347 -17.59 -15.47 8.96
C SER A 347 -16.27 -16.21 9.10
N ALA A 348 -16.10 -17.27 8.31
CA ALA A 348 -14.94 -18.16 8.43
C ALA A 348 -13.60 -17.47 8.10
N LEU A 349 -13.60 -16.44 7.24
CA LEU A 349 -12.37 -15.88 6.66
C LEU A 349 -12.19 -14.37 6.88
N GLU A 350 -13.24 -13.66 7.31
CA GLU A 350 -13.19 -12.20 7.47
C GLU A 350 -12.44 -11.73 8.71
N ASN A 351 -11.63 -10.70 8.55
CA ASN A 351 -10.86 -10.08 9.63
C ASN A 351 -11.07 -8.56 9.60
N HIS A 352 -11.60 -8.00 10.68
CA HIS A 352 -11.96 -6.57 10.75
C HIS A 352 -11.11 -5.81 11.75
N PRO A 353 -10.53 -4.64 11.39
CA PRO A 353 -9.70 -3.85 12.28
C PRO A 353 -10.53 -2.99 13.24
N PHE A 354 -10.21 -3.04 14.53
CA PHE A 354 -10.81 -2.21 15.57
C PHE A 354 -9.75 -1.63 16.49
N THR A 355 -9.86 -0.34 16.78
CA THR A 355 -8.94 0.36 17.69
C THR A 355 -9.17 -0.07 19.12
N LEU A 356 -8.07 -0.25 19.86
CA LEU A 356 -8.13 -0.48 21.30
C LEU A 356 -8.59 0.80 21.99
N THR A 357 -9.65 0.65 22.79
CA THR A 357 -10.19 1.70 23.67
C THR A 357 -9.66 1.57 25.10
N MET A 358 -9.21 0.37 25.46
CA MET A 358 -8.54 0.06 26.73
C MET A 358 -7.41 -0.92 26.43
N CYS A 359 -6.21 -0.62 26.95
CA CYS A 359 -5.02 -1.45 26.81
C CYS A 359 -4.78 -2.23 28.10
N PRO A 360 -4.14 -3.41 28.03
CA PRO A 360 -3.78 -4.16 29.23
C PRO A 360 -2.67 -3.41 29.98
N THR A 361 -2.77 -3.36 31.31
CA THR A 361 -1.77 -2.83 32.22
C THR A 361 -1.13 -3.95 33.03
N GLU A 362 -0.10 -3.64 33.81
CA GLU A 362 0.56 -4.64 34.69
C GLU A 362 -0.40 -5.24 35.72
N THR A 363 -1.40 -4.46 36.16
CA THR A 363 -2.39 -4.89 37.17
C THR A 363 -3.67 -5.45 36.56
N LYS A 364 -4.01 -5.07 35.32
CA LYS A 364 -5.23 -5.49 34.64
C LYS A 364 -4.91 -5.97 33.23
N ALA A 365 -4.94 -7.28 33.03
CA ALA A 365 -4.72 -7.90 31.71
C ALA A 365 -5.87 -7.68 30.70
N THR A 366 -6.96 -7.04 31.12
CA THR A 366 -8.13 -6.79 30.28
C THR A 366 -7.86 -5.68 29.28
N PHE A 367 -8.24 -5.90 28.02
CA PHE A 367 -8.29 -4.89 26.97
C PHE A 367 -9.68 -4.83 26.36
N GLY A 368 -10.00 -3.72 25.70
CA GLY A 368 -11.35 -3.49 25.20
C GLY A 368 -11.41 -2.73 23.89
N VAL A 369 -12.43 -3.04 23.10
CA VAL A 369 -12.75 -2.36 21.84
C VAL A 369 -14.17 -1.82 21.91
N HIS A 370 -14.38 -0.67 21.28
CA HIS A 370 -15.72 -0.19 20.95
C HIS A 370 -15.86 -0.20 19.44
N LEU A 371 -16.94 -0.78 18.96
CA LEU A 371 -17.24 -0.83 17.53
C LEU A 371 -18.67 -0.37 17.29
N LYS A 372 -18.85 0.37 16.20
CA LYS A 372 -20.16 0.76 15.72
C LYS A 372 -20.70 -0.36 14.85
N ILE A 373 -21.96 -0.70 15.03
CA ILE A 373 -22.68 -1.65 14.20
C ILE A 373 -23.03 -0.94 12.90
N VAL A 374 -22.27 -1.26 11.85
CA VAL A 374 -22.43 -0.77 10.49
C VAL A 374 -22.06 -1.91 9.54
N GLY A 375 -23.06 -2.41 8.82
CA GLY A 375 -22.87 -3.47 7.83
C GLY A 375 -23.06 -4.87 8.40
N ASP A 376 -23.18 -5.81 7.47
CA ASP A 376 -23.61 -7.18 7.68
C ASP A 376 -22.76 -7.96 8.69
N TRP A 377 -21.43 -7.80 8.67
CA TRP A 377 -20.56 -8.50 9.59
C TRP A 377 -20.79 -8.05 11.04
N THR A 378 -20.84 -6.73 11.27
CA THR A 378 -21.02 -6.20 12.63
C THR A 378 -22.43 -6.45 13.18
N GLU A 379 -23.45 -6.51 12.32
CA GLU A 379 -24.82 -6.86 12.70
C GLU A 379 -24.90 -8.32 13.14
N ARG A 380 -24.36 -9.25 12.34
CA ARG A 380 -24.27 -10.67 12.72
C ARG A 380 -23.44 -10.86 13.99
N PHE A 381 -22.36 -10.09 14.14
CA PHE A 381 -21.52 -10.14 15.34
C PHE A 381 -22.26 -9.64 16.59
N ARG A 382 -23.04 -8.56 16.46
CA ARG A 382 -23.95 -8.09 17.52
C ARG A 382 -24.94 -9.19 17.87
N ASP A 383 -25.64 -9.78 16.91
CA ASP A 383 -26.70 -10.75 17.17
C ASP A 383 -26.18 -12.02 17.87
N LEU A 384 -24.94 -12.43 17.56
CA LEU A 384 -24.28 -13.53 18.28
C LEU A 384 -23.86 -13.19 19.71
N LEU A 385 -23.46 -11.95 19.98
CA LEU A 385 -22.98 -11.54 21.31
C LEU A 385 -24.11 -11.00 22.21
N LEU A 386 -25.10 -10.36 21.60
CA LEU A 386 -26.26 -9.71 22.19
C LEU A 386 -27.53 -10.22 21.45
N PRO A 387 -27.87 -11.51 21.57
CA PRO A 387 -29.13 -12.00 21.03
C PRO A 387 -30.30 -11.18 21.62
N PRO A 388 -31.34 -10.88 20.82
CA PRO A 388 -32.51 -10.19 21.33
C PRO A 388 -33.05 -10.98 22.52
N SER A 389 -33.31 -10.30 23.63
CA SER A 389 -34.06 -10.89 24.74
C SER A 389 -35.40 -11.35 24.16
N SER A 390 -35.63 -12.66 24.07
CA SER A 390 -36.95 -13.20 23.84
C SER A 390 -37.88 -12.54 24.85
N GLN A 391 -38.91 -11.85 24.38
CA GLN A 391 -39.91 -11.20 25.24
C GLN A 391 -40.67 -12.21 26.13
N ASP A 392 -40.41 -13.52 26.03
CA ASP A 392 -41.15 -14.59 26.70
C ASP A 392 -40.39 -15.29 27.83
N SER A 393 -39.56 -14.58 28.60
CA SER A 393 -38.99 -15.18 29.82
C SER A 393 -39.01 -14.20 30.99
N GLU A 394 -40.20 -13.93 31.51
CA GLU A 394 -40.42 -13.30 32.83
C GLU A 394 -40.08 -14.23 34.02
N ILE A 395 -39.40 -15.37 33.80
CA ILE A 395 -39.15 -16.36 34.85
C ILE A 395 -37.66 -16.41 35.19
N LEU A 396 -37.30 -15.63 36.21
CA LEU A 396 -36.08 -15.65 37.02
C LEU A 396 -34.75 -15.32 36.31
N PRO A 397 -33.83 -14.57 36.97
CA PRO A 397 -32.49 -14.33 36.47
C PRO A 397 -31.67 -15.62 36.63
N PHE A 398 -31.92 -16.60 35.76
CA PHE A 398 -30.93 -17.64 35.54
C PHE A 398 -29.68 -16.94 35.04
N ILE A 399 -28.64 -16.95 35.87
CA ILE A 399 -27.26 -16.67 35.48
C ILE A 399 -26.89 -17.77 34.47
N GLN A 400 -27.40 -17.68 33.25
CA GLN A 400 -26.87 -18.46 32.15
C GLN A 400 -25.42 -17.99 32.02
N SER A 401 -24.49 -18.89 32.31
CA SER A 401 -23.11 -18.76 31.90
C SER A 401 -23.13 -18.51 30.40
N ARG A 402 -23.02 -17.24 30.00
CA ARG A 402 -23.20 -16.82 28.62
C ARG A 402 -22.05 -17.39 27.80
N ASN A 403 -22.33 -18.40 26.99
CA ASN A 403 -21.33 -19.07 26.16
C ASN A 403 -21.01 -18.18 24.96
N TYR A 404 -20.00 -17.33 25.10
CA TYR A 404 -19.52 -16.50 24.01
C TYR A 404 -18.84 -17.34 22.91
N PRO A 405 -18.97 -16.95 21.63
CA PRO A 405 -18.32 -17.65 20.52
C PRO A 405 -16.79 -17.54 20.61
N LYS A 406 -16.08 -18.46 19.95
CA LYS A 406 -14.63 -18.39 19.82
C LYS A 406 -14.24 -17.15 19.02
N LEU A 407 -13.53 -16.24 19.68
CA LEU A 407 -13.00 -15.02 19.07
C LEU A 407 -11.48 -15.13 18.98
N TYR A 408 -10.92 -14.75 17.83
CA TYR A 408 -9.48 -14.69 17.61
C TYR A 408 -9.08 -13.23 17.33
N ILE A 409 -7.88 -12.88 17.78
CA ILE A 409 -7.32 -11.55 17.54
C ILE A 409 -5.91 -11.67 16.97
N ASP A 410 -5.61 -10.77 16.05
CA ASP A 410 -4.27 -10.54 15.52
C ASP A 410 -3.86 -9.07 15.74
N GLY A 411 -2.57 -8.85 15.98
CA GLY A 411 -2.03 -7.57 16.45
C GLY A 411 -1.33 -7.69 17.82
N PRO A 412 -1.12 -6.56 18.51
CA PRO A 412 -1.55 -5.21 18.11
C PRO A 412 -0.76 -4.69 16.90
N PHE A 413 -1.39 -3.81 16.14
CA PHE A 413 -0.78 -3.08 15.02
C PHE A 413 -0.63 -1.61 15.37
N GLY A 414 0.47 -1.03 14.90
CA GLY A 414 0.75 0.37 15.16
C GLY A 414 -0.13 1.32 14.34
N SER A 415 -0.49 2.46 14.94
CA SER A 415 -1.25 3.53 14.28
C SER A 415 -0.61 4.89 14.55
N PRO A 416 -0.86 5.92 13.71
CA PRO A 416 -0.38 7.27 13.95
C PRO A 416 -0.70 7.81 15.35
N PHE A 417 -1.78 7.35 15.99
CA PHE A 417 -2.21 7.82 17.31
C PHE A 417 -1.30 7.38 18.46
N GLU A 418 -0.46 6.35 18.29
CA GLU A 418 0.57 5.99 19.27
C GLU A 418 1.52 7.15 19.58
N GLU A 419 1.70 8.09 18.64
CA GLU A 419 2.57 9.25 18.82
C GLU A 419 1.92 10.40 19.59
N SER A 420 0.62 10.35 19.86
CA SER A 420 -0.13 11.46 20.49
C SER A 420 0.42 11.89 21.85
N LEU A 421 0.96 10.94 22.62
CA LEU A 421 1.59 11.20 23.92
C LEU A 421 3.05 11.70 23.81
N ASN A 422 3.67 11.60 22.63
CA ASN A 422 5.05 12.00 22.36
C ASN A 422 5.20 13.44 21.86
N TYR A 423 4.10 14.16 21.66
CA TYR A 423 4.11 15.60 21.43
C TYR A 423 3.95 16.33 22.76
N GLU A 424 4.58 17.49 22.90
CA GLU A 424 4.34 18.37 24.06
C GLU A 424 2.91 18.92 24.04
N VAL A 425 2.39 19.20 22.84
CA VAL A 425 1.03 19.67 22.61
C VAL A 425 0.37 18.81 21.53
N SER A 426 -0.79 18.24 21.85
CA SER A 426 -1.56 17.42 20.91
C SER A 426 -2.98 17.98 20.75
N LEU A 427 -3.47 17.97 19.51
CA LEU A 427 -4.84 18.28 19.14
C LEU A 427 -5.48 16.99 18.61
N CYS A 428 -6.36 16.39 19.40
CA CYS A 428 -7.11 15.19 19.07
C CYS A 428 -8.52 15.57 18.65
N VAL A 429 -8.88 15.25 17.39
CA VAL A 429 -10.19 15.55 16.82
C VAL A 429 -10.90 14.27 16.40
N ALA A 430 -12.02 14.00 17.05
CA ALA A 430 -12.87 12.84 16.80
C ALA A 430 -14.19 13.23 16.13
N GLY A 431 -14.62 12.45 15.15
CA GLY A 431 -15.98 12.50 14.60
C GLY A 431 -16.75 11.22 14.89
N GLY A 432 -17.80 11.28 15.72
CA GLY A 432 -18.61 10.12 16.11
C GLY A 432 -17.75 9.01 16.74
N ILE A 433 -17.85 7.77 16.22
CA ILE A 433 -17.07 6.61 16.68
C ILE A 433 -15.55 6.76 16.48
N GLY A 434 -15.09 7.77 15.73
CA GLY A 434 -13.67 8.12 15.65
C GLY A 434 -13.03 8.53 16.99
N VAL A 435 -13.79 8.56 18.10
CA VAL A 435 -13.24 8.80 19.44
C VAL A 435 -12.42 7.63 19.98
N THR A 436 -12.61 6.42 19.46
CA THR A 436 -12.01 5.17 19.96
C THR A 436 -10.48 5.18 20.14
N PRO A 437 -9.64 5.67 19.20
CA PRO A 437 -8.20 5.82 19.46
C PRO A 437 -7.90 6.73 20.63
N PHE A 438 -8.68 7.79 20.83
CA PHE A 438 -8.47 8.73 21.91
C PHE A 438 -8.94 8.16 23.24
N ALA A 439 -9.92 7.26 23.27
CA ALA A 439 -10.33 6.58 24.49
C ALA A 439 -9.17 5.82 25.16
N SER A 440 -8.33 5.10 24.39
CA SER A 440 -7.15 4.42 24.99
C SER A 440 -6.09 5.40 25.46
N ILE A 441 -5.90 6.51 24.74
CA ILE A 441 -5.01 7.60 25.17
C ILE A 441 -5.49 8.22 26.49
N LEU A 442 -6.80 8.50 26.60
CA LEU A 442 -7.41 9.10 27.79
C LEU A 442 -7.36 8.14 28.99
N ASN A 443 -7.63 6.85 28.79
CA ASN A 443 -7.44 5.83 29.83
C ASN A 443 -5.98 5.77 30.31
N THR A 444 -5.02 5.85 29.39
CA THR A 444 -3.60 5.86 29.76
C THR A 444 -3.23 7.10 30.59
N LEU A 445 -3.76 8.27 30.24
CA LEU A 445 -3.57 9.50 31.02
C LEU A 445 -4.27 9.44 32.40
N LEU A 446 -5.39 8.71 32.48
CA LEU A 446 -6.10 8.46 33.74
C LEU A 446 -5.26 7.61 34.69
N ASP A 447 -4.45 6.68 34.18
CA ASP A 447 -3.50 5.90 34.99
C ASP A 447 -2.30 6.77 35.39
N ASP A 448 -1.41 7.11 34.46
CA ASP A 448 -0.25 7.98 34.71
C ASP A 448 0.10 8.81 33.48
N TRP A 449 0.28 10.11 33.68
CA TRP A 449 0.61 11.05 32.61
C TRP A 449 2.08 11.49 32.64
N LYS A 450 2.77 11.33 33.77
CA LYS A 450 4.12 11.88 34.01
C LYS A 450 5.21 11.32 33.07
N PRO A 451 5.19 10.03 32.69
CA PRO A 451 6.22 9.45 31.80
C PRO A 451 6.18 10.03 30.38
N TYR A 452 5.07 10.65 29.98
CA TYR A 452 4.87 11.13 28.63
C TYR A 452 5.38 12.56 28.44
N LYS A 453 5.66 12.92 27.19
CA LYS A 453 6.09 14.27 26.81
C LYS A 453 4.93 15.26 26.79
N LEU A 454 3.70 14.78 26.67
CA LEU A 454 2.49 15.58 26.62
C LEU A 454 2.37 16.49 27.83
N ARG A 455 2.07 17.77 27.57
CA ARG A 455 1.84 18.81 28.58
C ARG A 455 0.52 19.55 28.36
N ARG A 456 -0.04 19.46 27.16
CA ARG A 456 -1.37 19.99 26.84
C ARG A 456 -2.05 19.19 25.75
N LEU A 457 -3.27 18.74 26.03
CA LEU A 457 -4.14 18.01 25.12
C LEU A 457 -5.38 18.85 24.82
N TYR A 458 -5.56 19.23 23.56
CA TYR A 458 -6.84 19.73 23.06
C TYR A 458 -7.63 18.54 22.52
N PHE A 459 -8.75 18.22 23.16
CA PHE A 459 -9.61 17.09 22.79
C PHE A 459 -10.95 17.63 22.31
N ILE A 460 -11.20 17.46 21.01
CA ILE A 460 -12.42 17.92 20.34
C ILE A 460 -13.18 16.71 19.84
N TRP A 461 -14.43 16.58 20.27
CA TRP A 461 -15.28 15.48 19.85
C TRP A 461 -16.58 16.00 19.25
N VAL A 462 -16.81 15.69 17.98
CA VAL A 462 -17.98 16.12 17.23
C VAL A 462 -18.91 14.93 17.01
N CYS A 463 -20.12 15.01 17.55
CA CYS A 463 -21.16 13.99 17.37
C CYS A 463 -22.38 14.57 16.65
N ARG A 464 -23.17 13.69 16.05
CA ARG A 464 -24.49 14.04 15.50
C ARG A 464 -25.57 13.90 16.57
N ASP A 465 -25.50 12.81 17.31
CA ASP A 465 -26.40 12.46 18.41
C ASP A 465 -25.74 12.79 19.76
N ILE A 466 -26.53 13.36 20.68
CA ILE A 466 -26.09 13.70 22.02
C ILE A 466 -25.83 12.45 22.87
N GLN A 467 -26.55 11.35 22.61
CA GLN A 467 -26.39 10.10 23.34
C GLN A 467 -25.02 9.45 23.08
N SER A 468 -24.41 9.72 21.92
CA SER A 468 -23.06 9.24 21.59
C SER A 468 -22.00 9.72 22.58
N PHE A 469 -22.17 10.86 23.24
CA PHE A 469 -21.21 11.32 24.24
C PHE A 469 -21.15 10.42 25.48
N ARG A 470 -22.22 9.65 25.76
CA ARG A 470 -22.31 8.79 26.94
C ARG A 470 -21.30 7.65 26.94
N TRP A 471 -20.79 7.23 25.77
CA TRP A 471 -19.82 6.13 25.66
C TRP A 471 -18.59 6.31 26.55
N PHE A 472 -18.10 7.56 26.63
CA PHE A 472 -16.88 7.91 27.38
C PHE A 472 -17.10 9.08 28.35
N ALA A 473 -18.36 9.43 28.66
CA ALA A 473 -18.66 10.54 29.56
C ALA A 473 -18.06 10.33 30.96
N ASP A 474 -18.19 9.12 31.51
CA ASP A 474 -17.57 8.78 32.81
C ASP A 474 -16.05 8.90 32.77
N LEU A 475 -15.40 8.38 31.71
CA LEU A 475 -13.95 8.50 31.52
C LEU A 475 -13.49 9.96 31.47
N LEU A 476 -14.18 10.79 30.69
CA LEU A 476 -13.86 12.21 30.55
C LEU A 476 -14.06 12.97 31.87
N CYS A 477 -15.11 12.66 32.63
CA CYS A 477 -15.35 13.23 33.96
C CYS A 477 -14.28 12.81 34.98
N MET A 478 -13.93 11.51 35.02
CA MET A 478 -12.86 11.03 35.90
C MET A 478 -11.53 11.71 35.59
N LEU A 479 -11.19 11.84 34.31
CA LEU A 479 -9.96 12.49 33.87
C LEU A 479 -9.95 13.99 34.22
N HIS A 480 -11.08 14.68 34.01
CA HIS A 480 -11.23 16.08 34.37
C HIS A 480 -11.04 16.28 35.88
N ASN A 481 -11.69 15.45 36.69
CA ASN A 481 -11.59 15.52 38.16
C ASN A 481 -10.16 15.21 38.65
N LYS A 482 -9.48 14.21 38.06
CA LYS A 482 -8.08 13.90 38.36
C LYS A 482 -7.18 15.12 38.17
N PHE A 483 -7.23 15.73 36.98
CA PHE A 483 -6.38 16.89 36.69
C PHE A 483 -6.78 18.15 37.48
N TRP A 484 -8.04 18.27 37.88
CA TRP A 484 -8.46 19.31 38.81
C TRP A 484 -7.81 19.12 40.19
N GLN A 485 -7.87 17.90 40.74
CA GLN A 485 -7.25 17.54 42.03
C GLN A 485 -5.73 17.69 42.01
N GLU A 486 -5.09 17.40 40.88
CA GLU A 486 -3.64 17.58 40.70
C GLU A 486 -3.22 19.02 40.35
N ASN A 487 -4.12 20.02 40.45
CA ASN A 487 -3.86 21.42 40.11
C ASN A 487 -3.34 21.66 38.68
N ARG A 488 -3.86 20.88 37.72
CA ARG A 488 -3.53 20.95 36.28
C ARG A 488 -4.79 20.98 35.39
N PRO A 489 -5.80 21.84 35.65
CA PRO A 489 -7.06 21.84 34.90
C PRO A 489 -6.88 22.07 33.38
N ASP A 490 -5.81 22.76 32.98
CA ASP A 490 -5.49 23.05 31.58
C ASP A 490 -4.75 21.93 30.84
N TYR A 491 -4.46 20.80 31.51
CA TYR A 491 -3.74 19.69 30.89
C TYR A 491 -4.58 19.03 29.79
N VAL A 492 -5.89 18.85 30.02
CA VAL A 492 -6.85 18.36 29.01
C VAL A 492 -7.97 19.37 28.81
N ASN A 493 -7.94 20.05 27.66
CA ASN A 493 -9.00 20.95 27.22
C ASN A 493 -10.01 20.18 26.37
N ILE A 494 -11.13 19.83 26.99
CA ILE A 494 -12.24 19.08 26.37
C ILE A 494 -13.24 20.05 25.75
N GLN A 495 -13.55 19.87 24.47
CA GLN A 495 -14.63 20.58 23.78
C GLN A 495 -15.52 19.57 23.02
N LEU A 496 -16.81 19.55 23.38
CA LEU A 496 -17.78 18.65 22.77
C LEU A 496 -18.67 19.47 21.83
N TYR A 497 -18.94 18.95 20.64
CA TYR A 497 -19.74 19.64 19.64
C TYR A 497 -20.88 18.76 19.14
N LEU A 498 -22.11 19.22 19.36
CA LEU A 498 -23.32 18.58 18.86
C LEU A 498 -23.70 19.21 17.51
N SER A 499 -23.46 18.48 16.43
CA SER A 499 -23.54 19.01 15.06
C SER A 499 -24.95 19.04 14.45
N GLN A 500 -25.88 18.23 14.95
CA GLN A 500 -27.30 18.23 14.56
C GLN A 500 -28.15 18.56 15.78
N THR A 501 -29.21 19.34 15.58
CA THR A 501 -30.05 19.88 16.64
C THR A 501 -31.50 19.50 16.39
N ASP A 502 -31.78 18.21 16.32
CA ASP A 502 -33.13 17.73 16.02
C ASP A 502 -33.95 17.45 17.30
N GLY A 503 -33.37 17.65 18.49
CA GLY A 503 -33.98 17.27 19.77
C GLY A 503 -34.00 18.37 20.85
N ILE A 504 -34.93 18.21 21.81
CA ILE A 504 -35.11 19.06 23.00
C ILE A 504 -33.94 18.91 23.98
N GLN A 505 -33.29 17.73 24.03
CA GLN A 505 -32.18 17.45 24.94
C GLN A 505 -30.90 18.18 24.52
N LYS A 506 -30.50 19.17 25.32
CA LYS A 506 -29.26 19.95 25.16
C LYS A 506 -28.16 19.57 26.16
N ILE A 507 -28.42 18.58 27.01
CA ILE A 507 -27.46 18.10 28.02
C ILE A 507 -27.26 16.59 27.87
N ILE A 508 -26.05 16.11 28.17
CA ILE A 508 -25.67 14.69 28.06
C ILE A 508 -26.40 13.87 29.14
N GLY A 509 -26.52 14.45 30.31
CA GLY A 509 -27.18 13.92 31.51
C GLY A 509 -26.81 14.78 32.71
N GLU A 510 -27.65 14.80 33.73
CA GLU A 510 -27.46 15.66 34.91
C GLU A 510 -26.15 15.37 35.64
N LYS A 511 -25.79 14.08 35.75
CA LYS A 511 -24.51 13.61 36.33
C LYS A 511 -23.25 14.28 35.72
N TYR A 512 -23.31 14.73 34.46
CA TYR A 512 -22.13 15.16 33.69
C TYR A 512 -21.96 16.69 33.62
N HIS A 513 -22.18 17.41 34.74
CA HIS A 513 -22.10 18.88 34.79
C HIS A 513 -20.85 19.47 34.14
N ALA A 514 -19.66 18.90 34.43
CA ALA A 514 -18.38 19.37 33.89
C ALA A 514 -18.27 19.27 32.35
N LEU A 515 -18.97 18.30 31.74
CA LEU A 515 -19.01 18.11 30.29
C LEU A 515 -20.12 18.93 29.65
N ASN A 516 -21.27 19.06 30.32
CA ASN A 516 -22.38 19.91 29.86
C ASN A 516 -21.91 21.37 29.71
N SER A 517 -21.05 21.88 30.60
CA SER A 517 -20.47 23.23 30.48
C SER A 517 -19.46 23.39 29.33
N ARG A 518 -19.06 22.29 28.70
CA ARG A 518 -18.09 22.22 27.58
C ARG A 518 -18.74 21.72 26.29
N LEU A 519 -20.06 21.61 26.28
CA LEU A 519 -20.86 21.20 25.13
C LEU A 519 -21.29 22.44 24.34
N PHE A 520 -20.89 22.47 23.07
CA PHE A 520 -21.23 23.52 22.12
C PHE A 520 -22.19 22.99 21.06
N ILE A 521 -23.16 23.82 20.69
CA ILE A 521 -24.13 23.49 19.65
C ILE A 521 -23.61 23.97 18.30
N GLY A 522 -23.70 23.09 17.29
CA GLY A 522 -23.24 23.33 15.93
C GLY A 522 -21.87 22.73 15.62
N ARG A 523 -21.34 23.04 14.43
CA ARG A 523 -20.03 22.57 14.00
C ARG A 523 -18.91 23.48 14.52
N PRO A 524 -17.73 22.93 14.87
CA PRO A 524 -16.59 23.74 15.28
C PRO A 524 -16.16 24.72 14.20
N ARG A 525 -15.87 25.96 14.59
CA ARG A 525 -15.24 26.96 13.72
C ARG A 525 -13.74 26.66 13.62
N TRP A 526 -13.38 25.66 12.82
CA TRP A 526 -12.02 25.11 12.75
C TRP A 526 -10.91 26.14 12.57
N LYS A 527 -11.12 27.16 11.73
CA LYS A 527 -10.13 28.22 11.50
C LYS A 527 -9.82 28.99 12.78
N LEU A 528 -10.85 29.45 13.48
CA LEU A 528 -10.70 30.18 14.74
C LEU A 528 -10.00 29.32 15.80
N LEU A 529 -10.37 28.04 15.89
CA LEU A 529 -9.78 27.11 16.83
C LEU A 529 -8.29 26.85 16.54
N PHE A 530 -7.90 26.71 15.26
CA PHE A 530 -6.50 26.59 14.88
C PHE A 530 -5.72 27.88 15.16
N ASP A 531 -6.31 29.05 14.89
CA ASP A 531 -5.69 30.34 15.17
C ASP A 531 -5.49 30.56 16.68
N GLU A 532 -6.46 30.16 17.50
CA GLU A 532 -6.40 30.21 18.96
C GLU A 532 -5.33 29.26 19.52
N ILE A 533 -5.32 28.00 19.08
CA ILE A 533 -4.29 27.03 19.47
C ILE A 533 -2.91 27.52 19.03
N ALA A 534 -2.80 28.11 17.83
CA ALA A 534 -1.54 28.69 17.36
C ALA A 534 -1.08 29.84 18.26
N LYS A 535 -1.98 30.73 18.65
CA LYS A 535 -1.70 31.87 19.54
C LYS A 535 -1.19 31.45 20.91
N TYR A 536 -1.75 30.39 21.50
CA TYR A 536 -1.36 29.89 22.82
C TYR A 536 -0.09 29.02 22.81
N ASN A 537 0.31 28.50 21.65
CA ASN A 537 1.44 27.57 21.54
C ASN A 537 2.52 28.10 20.58
N ARG A 538 2.85 29.39 20.70
CA ARG A 538 3.78 30.09 19.80
C ARG A 538 5.11 29.36 19.67
N GLY A 539 5.60 29.20 18.45
CA GLY A 539 6.86 28.52 18.14
C GLY A 539 6.90 27.00 18.48
N LYS A 540 5.82 26.42 19.00
CA LYS A 540 5.76 24.98 19.32
C LYS A 540 5.27 24.17 18.13
N THR A 541 5.50 22.86 18.19
CA THR A 541 4.94 21.89 17.25
C THR A 541 3.76 21.18 17.90
N VAL A 542 2.58 21.31 17.31
CA VAL A 542 1.34 20.65 17.73
C VAL A 542 1.09 19.43 16.86
N GLY A 543 0.95 18.25 17.48
CA GLY A 543 0.53 17.04 16.78
C GLY A 543 -0.98 17.06 16.57
N VAL A 544 -1.46 17.08 15.33
CA VAL A 544 -2.88 17.07 15.00
C VAL A 544 -3.28 15.65 14.62
N PHE A 545 -4.19 15.06 15.37
CA PHE A 545 -4.63 13.68 15.22
C PHE A 545 -6.12 13.66 14.91
N CYS A 546 -6.51 13.08 13.78
CA CYS A 546 -7.89 13.08 13.31
C CYS A 546 -8.38 11.66 13.02
N CYS A 547 -9.51 11.28 13.61
CA CYS A 547 -10.27 10.09 13.24
C CYS A 547 -11.74 10.45 13.05
N GLY A 548 -12.31 10.14 11.88
CA GLY A 548 -13.69 10.48 11.55
C GLY A 548 -13.92 10.67 10.05
N PRO A 549 -15.02 11.35 9.66
CA PRO A 549 -15.41 11.50 8.26
C PRO A 549 -14.33 12.16 7.37
N ASN A 550 -14.28 11.75 6.10
CA ASN A 550 -13.31 12.29 5.13
C ASN A 550 -13.38 13.81 4.96
N SER A 551 -14.57 14.42 5.07
CA SER A 551 -14.74 15.87 5.00
C SER A 551 -14.06 16.62 6.16
N LEU A 552 -14.14 16.06 7.37
CA LEU A 552 -13.44 16.55 8.55
C LEU A 552 -11.92 16.43 8.33
N SER A 553 -11.45 15.26 7.92
CA SER A 553 -10.03 15.00 7.65
C SER A 553 -9.43 15.98 6.63
N LYS A 554 -10.12 16.21 5.49
CA LYS A 554 -9.67 17.15 4.44
C LYS A 554 -9.54 18.59 4.98
N THR A 555 -10.51 19.03 5.77
CA THR A 555 -10.51 20.38 6.35
C THR A 555 -9.32 20.57 7.29
N LEU A 556 -9.10 19.62 8.21
CA LEU A 556 -8.00 19.69 9.17
C LEU A 556 -6.62 19.55 8.51
N HIS A 557 -6.49 18.72 7.47
CA HIS A 557 -5.25 18.60 6.69
C HIS A 557 -4.90 19.93 6.01
N LYS A 558 -5.90 20.59 5.39
CA LYS A 558 -5.72 21.91 4.78
C LYS A 558 -5.26 22.94 5.81
N LEU A 559 -5.94 23.03 6.96
CA LEU A 559 -5.59 23.98 8.04
C LEU A 559 -4.20 23.72 8.64
N SER A 560 -3.82 22.44 8.79
CA SER A 560 -2.50 22.07 9.33
C SER A 560 -1.34 22.49 8.43
N ASN A 561 -1.58 22.74 7.14
CA ASN A 561 -0.58 23.19 6.17
C ASN A 561 -0.62 24.71 5.92
N GLN A 562 -1.51 25.45 6.58
CA GLN A 562 -1.57 26.90 6.48
C GLN A 562 -0.51 27.58 7.33
N ASN A 563 -0.02 28.73 6.86
CA ASN A 563 0.81 29.62 7.66
C ASN A 563 -0.04 30.30 8.73
N ASN A 564 0.52 30.48 9.92
CA ASN A 564 0.00 31.34 10.98
C ASN A 564 1.07 32.35 11.41
N SER A 565 0.65 33.49 11.95
CA SER A 565 1.53 34.58 12.40
C SER A 565 2.33 34.24 13.67
N TYR A 566 2.04 33.12 14.33
CA TYR A 566 2.61 32.76 15.63
C TYR A 566 3.78 31.77 15.54
N GLY A 567 4.14 31.33 14.33
CA GLY A 567 5.22 30.37 14.10
C GLY A 567 4.92 28.95 14.60
N THR A 568 3.66 28.66 14.96
CA THR A 568 3.24 27.35 15.47
C THR A 568 3.17 26.35 14.32
N ARG A 569 3.77 25.16 14.47
CA ARG A 569 3.76 24.13 13.43
C ARG A 569 2.71 23.07 13.74
N PHE A 570 1.81 22.79 12.80
CA PHE A 570 0.83 21.70 12.92
C PHE A 570 1.29 20.48 12.11
N GLU A 571 1.45 19.34 12.79
CA GLU A 571 1.81 18.07 12.16
C GLU A 571 0.59 17.16 12.07
N TYR A 572 0.06 16.99 10.85
CA TYR A 572 -1.19 16.27 10.64
C TYR A 572 -1.00 14.75 10.53
N ASN A 573 -1.78 14.02 11.31
CA ASN A 573 -1.83 12.56 11.37
C ASN A 573 -3.30 12.12 11.33
N LYS A 574 -3.59 11.10 10.52
CA LYS A 574 -4.95 10.55 10.39
C LYS A 574 -4.93 9.05 10.36
N GLU A 575 -6.00 8.46 10.85
CA GLU A 575 -6.36 7.07 10.61
C GLU A 575 -7.87 7.03 10.38
N SER A 576 -8.29 6.17 9.46
CA SER A 576 -9.69 5.89 9.22
C SER A 576 -9.80 4.44 8.78
N PHE A 577 -10.57 3.65 9.53
CA PHE A 577 -11.06 2.36 9.05
C PHE A 577 -12.31 2.64 8.21
N SER A 578 -12.39 1.97 7.06
CA SER A 578 -13.55 2.04 6.15
C SER A 578 -14.67 1.18 6.69
#